data_AF-A0A373DBT0-F1
#
_entry.id   AF-A0A373DBT0-F1
#
_cell.length_a   1.000
_cell.length_b   1.000
_cell.length_c   1.000
_cell.angle_alpha   90.00
_cell.angle_beta   90.00
_cell.angle_gamma   90.00
#
_symmetry.space_group_name_H-M   'P 1'
#
loop_
_entity.id
_entity.type
_entity.pdbx_description
1 polymer ?
#
loop_
_entity_poly.entity_id
_entity_poly.type
_entity_poly.pdbx_seq_one_letter_code
_entity_poly.pdbx_strand_id
1 'polypeptide(L)'
;MKDYLLARSDGHVMVSVSTGTKEQLERVYPKGCPFQNYSMFDLLMSWIKMYSWQIRSSVPMSLIDFVKEIRVDGKSVYKEEIIKLLKK
;
A
#
# COMPACT_ATOMS: atom_id res chain seq x y z
N MET A 1 4.40 -2.64 -15.34
CA MET A 1 3.59 -2.41 -14.13
C MET A 1 4.01 -1.05 -13.57
N LYS A 2 3.09 -0.09 -13.37
CA LYS A 2 3.45 1.27 -12.91
C LYS A 2 3.51 1.36 -11.38
N ASP A 3 2.53 0.75 -10.72
CA ASP A 3 2.40 0.74 -9.27
C ASP A 3 2.71 -0.65 -8.72
N TYR A 4 3.89 -0.78 -8.11
CA TYR A 4 4.40 -2.07 -7.64
C TYR A 4 5.34 -1.92 -6.45
N LEU A 5 5.60 -3.04 -5.80
CA LEU A 5 6.67 -3.18 -4.83
C LEU A 5 7.58 -4.35 -5.19
N LEU A 6 8.82 -4.30 -4.73
CA LEU A 6 9.79 -5.39 -4.80
C LEU A 6 10.45 -5.53 -3.43
N ALA A 7 10.19 -6.64 -2.76
CA ALA A 7 10.84 -7.00 -1.50
C ALA A 7 12.12 -7.78 -1.81
N ARG A 8 13.26 -7.23 -1.42
CA ARG A 8 14.57 -7.84 -1.63
C ARG A 8 14.92 -8.77 -0.47
N SER A 9 15.79 -9.74 -0.75
CA SER A 9 16.27 -10.71 0.24
C SER A 9 17.08 -10.10 1.38
N ASP A 10 17.61 -8.89 1.20
CA ASP A 10 18.30 -8.08 2.20
C ASP A 10 17.35 -7.30 3.12
N GLY A 11 16.02 -7.47 2.96
CA GLY A 11 15.00 -6.79 3.74
C GLY A 11 14.63 -5.40 3.21
N HIS A 12 15.29 -4.90 2.16
CA HIS A 12 14.91 -3.65 1.53
C HIS A 12 13.65 -3.82 0.66
N VAL A 13 12.78 -2.82 0.69
CA VAL A 13 11.59 -2.78 -0.18
C VAL A 13 11.70 -1.59 -1.11
N MET A 14 11.70 -1.86 -2.41
CA MET A 14 11.52 -0.83 -3.42
C MET A 14 10.03 -0.67 -3.71
N VAL A 15 9.56 0.57 -3.80
CA VAL A 15 8.17 0.89 -4.12
C VAL A 15 8.16 1.87 -5.27
N SER A 16 7.38 1.57 -6.30
CA SER A 16 7.08 2.47 -7.40
C SER A 16 5.60 2.82 -7.32
N VAL A 17 5.31 4.12 -7.26
CA VAL A 17 3.95 4.65 -7.31
C VAL A 17 3.94 5.77 -8.34
N SER A 18 3.02 5.72 -9.29
CA SER A 18 2.85 6.77 -10.28
C SER A 18 2.37 8.06 -9.62
N THR A 19 2.73 9.22 -10.19
CA THR A 19 2.35 10.53 -9.64
C THR A 19 0.83 10.66 -9.50
N GLY A 20 0.06 10.23 -10.51
CA GLY A 20 -1.41 10.27 -10.46
C GLY A 20 -2.00 9.40 -9.34
N THR A 21 -1.48 8.17 -9.18
CA THR A 21 -1.89 7.27 -8.10
C THR A 21 -1.56 7.84 -6.73
N LYS A 22 -0.36 8.42 -6.58
CA LYS A 22 0.06 9.08 -5.35
C LYS A 22 -0.88 10.23 -4.98
N GLU A 23 -1.09 11.17 -5.90
CA GLU A 23 -1.97 12.33 -5.68
C GLU A 23 -3.40 11.90 -5.32
N GLN A 24 -3.91 10.84 -5.96
CA GLN A 24 -5.24 10.32 -5.67
C GLN A 24 -5.34 9.73 -4.27
N LEU A 25 -4.33 8.97 -3.83
CA LEU A 25 -4.28 8.40 -2.50
C LEU A 25 -4.10 9.47 -1.41
N GLU A 26 -3.34 10.54 -1.69
CA GLU A 26 -3.12 11.67 -0.78
C GLU A 26 -4.40 12.50 -0.53
N ARG A 27 -5.35 12.52 -1.48
CA ARG A 27 -6.62 13.25 -1.36
C ARG A 27 -7.67 12.56 -0.49
N VAL A 28 -7.46 11.29 -0.12
CA VAL A 28 -8.43 10.49 0.62
C VAL A 28 -7.89 10.17 2.00
N TYR A 29 -8.71 10.40 3.02
CA TYR A 29 -8.36 10.12 4.42
C TYR A 29 -9.07 8.86 4.91
N PRO A 30 -8.41 7.98 5.66
CA PRO A 30 -9.05 6.79 6.21
C PRO A 30 -10.16 7.19 7.19
N LYS A 31 -11.38 6.69 6.96
CA LYS A 31 -12.53 6.96 7.83
C LYS A 31 -12.23 6.56 9.27
N GLY A 32 -12.53 7.44 10.23
CA GLY A 32 -12.27 7.18 11.66
C GLY A 32 -10.80 7.32 12.07
N CYS A 33 -9.92 7.80 11.18
CA CYS A 33 -8.56 8.16 11.55
C CYS A 33 -8.57 9.49 12.33
N PRO A 34 -8.04 9.55 13.57
CA PRO A 34 -7.98 10.80 14.34
C PRO A 34 -6.91 11.76 13.82
N PHE A 35 -6.00 11.29 12.96
CA PHE A 35 -4.92 12.09 12.40
C PHE A 35 -5.38 12.80 11.12
N GLN A 36 -5.47 14.13 11.18
CA GLN A 36 -5.90 14.96 10.06
C GLN A 36 -4.89 14.99 8.89
N ASN A 37 -3.62 14.64 9.15
CA ASN A 37 -2.55 14.64 8.16
C ASN A 37 -2.12 13.21 7.76
N TYR A 38 -3.04 12.25 7.81
CA TYR A 38 -2.76 10.85 7.48
C TYR A 38 -3.69 10.37 6.37
N SER A 39 -3.17 10.30 5.16
CA SER A 39 -3.89 9.92 3.96
C SER A 39 -3.89 8.40 3.72
N MET A 40 -4.62 7.94 2.69
CA MET A 40 -4.55 6.56 2.22
C MET A 40 -3.16 6.23 1.64
N PHE A 41 -2.41 7.23 1.17
CA PHE A 41 -1.03 7.03 0.74
C PHE A 41 -0.14 6.68 1.94
N ASP A 42 -0.26 7.43 3.04
CA ASP A 42 0.49 7.17 4.27
C ASP A 42 0.15 5.80 4.86
N LEU A 43 -1.12 5.42 4.80
CA LEU A 43 -1.58 4.09 5.19
C LEU A 43 -0.94 2.98 4.35
N LEU A 44 -0.96 3.12 3.03
CA LEU A 44 -0.37 2.15 2.10
C LEU A 44 1.14 2.03 2.34
N MET A 45 1.87 3.14 2.47
CA MET A 45 3.31 3.12 2.75
C MET A 45 3.63 2.50 4.12
N SER A 46 2.80 2.76 5.13
CA SER A 46 2.91 2.13 6.45
C SER A 46 2.72 0.62 6.37
N TRP A 47 1.72 0.16 5.61
CA TRP A 47 1.49 -1.26 5.38
C TRP A 47 2.62 -1.93 4.63
N ILE A 48 3.15 -1.29 3.58
CA ILE A 48 4.31 -1.81 2.85
C ILE A 48 5.50 -1.97 3.81
N LYS A 49 5.81 -0.96 4.61
CA LYS A 49 6.91 -1.03 5.57
C LYS A 49 6.71 -2.14 6.62
N MET A 50 5.48 -2.32 7.10
CA MET A 50 5.20 -3.22 8.21
C MET A 50 4.96 -4.67 7.78
N TYR A 51 4.50 -4.91 6.56
CA TYR A 51 4.00 -6.21 6.11
C TYR A 51 4.66 -6.74 4.83
N SER A 52 5.59 -6.01 4.21
CA SER A 52 6.34 -6.50 3.03
C SER A 52 7.04 -7.84 3.26
N TRP A 53 7.48 -8.12 4.49
CA TRP A 53 8.13 -9.39 4.86
C TRP A 53 7.22 -10.62 4.67
N GLN A 54 5.90 -10.42 4.59
CA GLN A 54 4.95 -11.49 4.27
C GLN A 54 5.04 -11.90 2.80
N ILE A 55 5.56 -11.02 1.93
CA ILE A 55 5.75 -11.29 0.51
C ILE A 55 7.19 -11.77 0.30
N ARG A 56 7.37 -13.09 0.18
CA ARG A 56 8.66 -13.70 -0.14
C ARG A 56 8.82 -13.82 -1.65
N SER A 57 9.07 -12.71 -2.35
CA SER A 57 9.27 -12.73 -3.80
C SER A 57 10.31 -11.70 -4.24
N SER A 58 11.33 -12.16 -4.97
CA SER A 58 12.27 -11.32 -5.71
C SER A 58 11.69 -10.79 -7.03
N VAL A 59 10.39 -10.96 -7.25
CA VAL A 59 9.67 -10.50 -8.43
C VAL A 59 8.78 -9.31 -8.04
N PRO A 60 8.71 -8.25 -8.86
CA PRO A 60 7.79 -7.15 -8.63
C PRO A 60 6.34 -7.64 -8.47
N MET A 61 5.69 -7.20 -7.39
CA MET A 61 4.28 -7.46 -7.08
C MET A 61 3.48 -6.17 -7.22
N SER A 62 2.28 -6.24 -7.79
CA SER A 62 1.41 -5.07 -7.89
C SER A 62 0.96 -4.60 -6.50
N LEU A 63 0.79 -3.28 -6.31
CA LEU A 63 0.29 -2.79 -5.01
C LEU A 63 -1.11 -3.31 -4.69
N ILE A 64 -1.92 -3.58 -5.72
CA ILE A 64 -3.25 -4.18 -5.55
C ILE A 64 -3.13 -5.59 -4.96
N ASP A 65 -2.26 -6.43 -5.52
CA ASP A 65 -2.12 -7.80 -5.07
C ASP A 65 -1.46 -7.87 -3.70
N PHE A 66 -0.49 -6.98 -3.43
CA PHE A 66 0.03 -6.78 -2.07
C PHE A 66 -1.08 -6.52 -1.06
N VAL A 67 -1.95 -5.54 -1.31
CA VAL A 67 -3.05 -5.16 -0.39
C VAL A 67 -4.05 -6.31 -0.20
N LYS A 68 -4.32 -7.10 -1.25
CA LYS A 68 -5.15 -8.30 -1.14
C LYS A 68 -4.51 -9.35 -0.23
N GLU A 69 -3.24 -9.65 -0.46
CA GLU A 69 -2.54 -10.79 0.15
C GLU A 69 -2.11 -10.56 1.61
N ILE A 70 -1.73 -9.34 1.98
CA ILE A 70 -1.17 -9.08 3.31
C ILE A 70 -2.16 -9.37 4.43
N ARG A 71 -1.69 -9.93 5.53
CA ARG A 71 -2.48 -10.06 6.76
C ARG A 71 -2.15 -8.87 7.65
N VAL A 72 -3.18 -8.11 8.01
CA VAL A 72 -3.07 -6.89 8.82
C VAL A 72 -3.74 -7.10 10.17
N ASP A 73 -3.09 -6.69 11.24
CA ASP A 73 -3.64 -6.76 12.60
C ASP A 73 -4.63 -5.59 12.79
N GLY A 74 -5.88 -5.83 12.40
CA GLY A 74 -6.92 -4.81 12.33
C GLY A 74 -6.78 -3.88 11.13
N LYS A 75 -7.70 -2.92 10.97
CA LYS A 75 -7.72 -1.95 9.86
C LYS A 75 -7.89 -2.57 8.45
N SER A 76 -8.23 -3.85 8.36
CA SER A 76 -8.59 -4.53 7.11
C SER A 76 -9.73 -3.85 6.36
N VAL A 77 -10.57 -3.11 7.08
CA VAL A 77 -11.66 -2.26 6.55
C VAL A 77 -11.21 -1.26 5.48
N TYR A 78 -9.93 -0.87 5.45
CA TYR A 78 -9.41 0.06 4.44
C TYR A 78 -8.90 -0.62 3.17
N LYS A 79 -8.76 -1.96 3.16
CA LYS A 79 -8.22 -2.70 2.00
C LYS A 79 -9.02 -2.44 0.73
N GLU A 80 -10.34 -2.56 0.82
CA GLU A 80 -11.21 -2.36 -0.35
C GLU A 80 -11.08 -0.95 -0.93
N GLU A 81 -11.02 0.05 -0.06
CA GLU A 81 -10.91 1.44 -0.47
C GLU A 81 -9.56 1.71 -1.13
N ILE A 82 -8.46 1.22 -0.55
CA ILE A 82 -7.13 1.31 -1.19
C ILE A 82 -7.13 0.61 -2.55
N ILE A 83 -7.70 -0.59 -2.66
CA ILE A 83 -7.78 -1.32 -3.94
C ILE A 83 -8.60 -0.53 -4.97
N LYS A 84 -9.72 0.08 -4.57
CA LYS A 84 -10.53 0.92 -5.46
C LYS A 84 -9.74 2.13 -5.95
N LEU A 85 -8.95 2.75 -5.06
CA LEU A 85 -8.12 3.90 -5.43
C LEU A 85 -6.97 3.51 -6.37
N LEU A 86 -6.36 2.34 -6.18
CA LEU A 86 -5.28 1.83 -7.03
C LEU A 86 -5.74 1.35 -8.42
N LYS A 87 -7.04 1.09 -8.62
CA LYS A 87 -7.61 0.61 -9.90
C LYS A 87 -8.01 1.73 -10.86
N LYS A 88 -8.10 2.97 -10.38
CA LYS A 88 -8.43 4.14 -11.20
C LYS A 88 -7.19 4.67 -11.91
#